data_AF-A0A9P6U0C7-F1
#
_entry.id   AF-A0A9P6U0C7-F1
#
_cell.length_a   1.000
_cell.length_b   1.000
_cell.length_c   1.000
_cell.angle_alpha   90.00
_cell.angle_beta   90.00
_cell.angle_gamma   90.00
#
_symmetry.space_group_name_H-M   'P 1'
#
loop_
_entity.id
_entity.type
_entity.pdbx_description
1 polymer ?
#
loop_
_entity_poly.entity_id
_entity_poly.type
_entity_poly.pdbx_seq_one_letter_code
_entity_poly.pdbx_strand_id
1 'polypeptide(L)'
;MRIVPFIVLALSLVIESTLARKYPTSGLYNVDENIGLKDVKGTVVAFGDFNGDKFTDIITLGDDQTSFSIYLWDHVAWTFSLLPTATVIISQTPQPFIITNIVPGDYNRDGKLDLLVMGQADPVRNPDGELMMRVYLGNIDSGWDPEFITVPSSTVQQPLTFDYNGDMMTDLLGYAYEGYEAGVSTLSVWRNVYSPSVPGKIFEVVPMNFTGEPGPACTLSDPHSNAFVDLNGDCLADIFLTCYDATKNQHSYVVYVNNKDSGFSFAVSGLLPAGAGQVTFADMDGDGAVDLVVPACDTRGQCSIYVYYNHQMPLCTSKDQSNCRQVSNLCVADPNFSFSVDPDHNTSPGDLVRFPLNNVLPEGQQLLLADPAFRGKMPVSIHVGDYNLDGYPDLLVVSGTPGNNKRPSSATLLQSVLCANSDDGCLPSAIAAKRRSFAKVTEGADALAQAQDVRAAAFLDLDED
;
A
#
# COMPACT_ATOMS: atom_id res chain seq x y z
N MET A 1 1.56 60.07 46.59
CA MET A 1 0.19 60.42 46.11
C MET A 1 0.38 61.63 45.19
N ARG A 2 0.21 61.61 43.87
CA ARG A 2 -0.54 60.75 42.94
C ARG A 2 0.32 60.41 41.72
N ILE A 3 0.24 59.17 41.30
CA ILE A 3 0.80 58.62 40.06
C ILE A 3 -0.11 59.08 38.91
N VAL A 4 0.49 59.67 37.87
CA VAL A 4 -0.19 59.97 36.59
C VAL A 4 0.01 58.75 35.69
N PRO A 5 -1.05 58.16 35.10
CA PRO A 5 -0.92 56.96 34.30
C PRO A 5 -0.39 57.32 32.91
N PHE A 6 0.69 56.68 32.49
CA PHE A 6 1.05 56.55 31.08
C PHE A 6 0.20 55.43 30.49
N ILE A 7 -0.76 55.80 29.65
CA ILE A 7 -1.47 54.86 28.77
C ILE A 7 -0.50 54.54 27.63
N VAL A 8 0.14 53.37 27.69
CA VAL A 8 0.81 52.79 26.53
C VAL A 8 -0.29 52.18 25.67
N LEU A 9 -0.62 52.86 24.57
CA LEU A 9 -1.49 52.33 23.54
C LEU A 9 -0.69 51.25 22.80
N ALA A 10 -0.83 49.99 23.22
CA ALA A 10 -0.37 48.87 22.41
C ALA A 10 -1.30 48.79 21.19
N LEU A 11 -0.86 49.34 20.05
CA LEU A 11 -1.42 48.94 18.76
C LEU A 11 -1.06 47.47 18.58
N SER A 12 -1.97 46.58 18.97
CA SER A 12 -2.06 45.26 18.38
C SER A 12 -2.35 45.48 16.89
N LEU A 13 -1.29 45.49 16.07
CA LEU A 13 -1.43 45.14 14.66
C LEU A 13 -1.90 43.68 14.66
N VAL A 14 -3.21 43.51 14.60
CA VAL A 14 -3.81 42.28 14.08
C VAL A 14 -3.47 42.33 12.60
N ILE A 15 -2.31 41.79 12.24
CA ILE A 15 -2.10 41.33 10.88
C ILE A 15 -2.96 40.07 10.81
N GLU A 16 -4.24 40.24 10.46
CA GLU A 16 -4.97 39.19 9.78
C GLU A 16 -4.18 38.94 8.49
N SER A 17 -3.23 38.01 8.54
CA SER A 17 -2.67 37.44 7.34
C SER A 17 -3.82 36.69 6.68
N THR A 18 -4.51 37.36 5.77
CA THR A 18 -5.25 36.68 4.70
C THR A 18 -4.22 35.97 3.84
N LEU A 19 -3.65 34.86 4.34
CA LEU A 19 -3.01 33.87 3.50
C LEU A 19 -4.14 33.36 2.60
N ALA A 20 -4.16 33.85 1.36
CA ALA A 20 -5.03 33.28 0.35
C ALA A 20 -4.74 31.78 0.31
N ARG A 21 -5.78 30.95 0.49
CA ARG A 21 -5.64 29.49 0.35
C ARG A 21 -5.03 29.23 -1.03
N LYS A 22 -3.85 28.59 -1.10
CA LYS A 22 -3.10 28.35 -2.36
C LYS A 22 -4.00 27.67 -3.39
N TYR A 23 -4.93 26.83 -2.92
CA TYR A 23 -5.99 26.19 -3.70
C TYR A 23 -7.37 26.60 -3.13
N PRO A 24 -7.99 27.68 -3.65
CA PRO A 24 -9.20 28.26 -3.07
C PRO A 24 -10.50 27.51 -3.44
N THR A 25 -10.44 26.60 -4.41
CA THR A 25 -11.58 25.80 -4.88
C THR A 25 -11.22 24.32 -4.90
N SER A 26 -12.19 23.45 -4.66
CA SER A 26 -12.01 22.01 -4.87
C SER A 26 -11.76 21.73 -6.35
N GLY A 27 -10.74 20.92 -6.65
CA GLY A 27 -10.37 20.58 -8.02
C GLY A 27 -9.01 19.91 -8.10
N LEU A 28 -8.69 19.37 -9.27
CA LEU A 28 -7.38 18.79 -9.56
C LEU A 28 -6.48 19.86 -10.17
N TYR A 29 -5.33 20.09 -9.53
CA TYR A 29 -4.34 21.08 -9.96
C TYR A 29 -3.09 20.36 -10.46
N ASN A 30 -2.48 20.86 -11.55
CA ASN A 30 -1.10 20.51 -11.82
C ASN A 30 -0.21 21.30 -10.86
N VAL A 31 0.58 20.58 -10.07
CA VAL A 31 1.42 21.15 -9.01
C VAL A 31 2.92 20.98 -9.27
N ASP A 32 3.30 20.43 -10.44
CA ASP A 32 4.67 19.98 -10.74
C ASP A 32 5.73 21.06 -10.50
N GLU A 33 5.43 22.32 -10.83
CA GLU A 33 6.36 23.44 -10.66
C GLU A 33 6.32 24.08 -9.26
N ASN A 34 5.31 23.78 -8.46
CA ASN A 34 4.92 24.58 -7.30
C ASN A 34 5.08 23.87 -5.95
N ILE A 35 5.49 22.60 -5.94
CA ILE A 35 5.69 21.80 -4.73
C ILE A 35 7.14 21.35 -4.50
N GLY A 36 8.10 21.88 -5.27
CA GLY A 36 9.54 21.63 -5.02
C GLY A 36 10.08 20.29 -5.51
N LEU A 37 9.32 19.54 -6.32
CA LEU A 37 9.72 18.20 -6.80
C LEU A 37 10.17 18.15 -8.27
N LYS A 38 10.10 19.27 -9.00
CA LYS A 38 10.40 19.33 -10.45
C LYS A 38 11.77 18.78 -10.86
N ASP A 39 12.78 19.02 -10.04
CA ASP A 39 14.18 18.63 -10.35
C ASP A 39 14.59 17.28 -9.73
N VAL A 40 13.65 16.59 -9.08
CA VAL A 40 13.89 15.28 -8.48
C VAL A 40 14.04 14.22 -9.57
N LYS A 41 15.16 13.49 -9.54
CA LYS A 41 15.45 12.38 -10.46
C LYS A 41 15.29 11.06 -9.75
N GLY A 42 14.10 10.50 -9.82
CA GLY A 42 13.75 9.28 -9.12
C GLY A 42 12.26 9.05 -9.06
N THR A 43 11.85 8.15 -8.18
CA THR A 43 10.45 7.85 -7.87
C THR A 43 10.19 7.98 -6.38
N VAL A 44 8.99 8.43 -6.01
CA VAL A 44 8.52 8.30 -4.63
C VAL A 44 8.32 6.81 -4.34
N VAL A 45 8.84 6.35 -3.20
CA VAL A 45 8.77 4.93 -2.79
C VAL A 45 8.09 4.71 -1.45
N ALA A 46 8.03 5.74 -0.62
CA ALA A 46 7.35 5.67 0.67
C ALA A 46 6.92 7.07 1.14
N PHE A 47 5.97 7.07 2.06
CA PHE A 47 5.44 8.24 2.76
C PHE A 47 5.64 8.02 4.27
N GLY A 48 5.71 9.10 5.04
CA GLY A 48 5.79 9.02 6.50
C GLY A 48 6.10 10.38 7.13
N ASP A 49 6.00 10.50 8.44
CA ASP A 49 6.42 11.68 9.20
C ASP A 49 7.86 11.45 9.69
N PHE A 50 8.86 11.99 8.98
CA PHE A 50 10.27 11.73 9.28
C PHE A 50 10.86 12.72 10.28
N ASN A 51 10.23 13.88 10.46
CA ASN A 51 10.70 14.93 11.35
C ASN A 51 9.81 15.13 12.60
N GLY A 52 8.75 14.33 12.76
CA GLY A 52 7.84 14.34 13.91
C GLY A 52 6.92 15.56 13.96
N ASP A 53 6.71 16.26 12.85
CA ASP A 53 5.85 17.45 12.79
C ASP A 53 4.38 17.14 12.45
N LYS A 54 4.07 15.86 12.22
CA LYS A 54 2.77 15.29 11.86
C LYS A 54 2.33 15.54 10.42
N PHE A 55 3.16 16.16 9.60
CA PHE A 55 2.90 16.23 8.18
C PHE A 55 3.47 15.02 7.45
N THR A 56 2.82 14.65 6.34
CA THR A 56 3.30 13.54 5.52
C THR A 56 4.43 14.01 4.62
N ASP A 57 5.63 13.52 4.92
CA ASP A 57 6.82 13.66 4.11
C ASP A 57 6.95 12.51 3.10
N ILE A 58 7.94 12.59 2.22
CA ILE A 58 8.18 11.57 1.19
C ILE A 58 9.62 11.08 1.15
N ILE A 59 9.79 9.80 0.81
CA ILE A 59 11.07 9.23 0.40
C ILE A 59 11.09 9.04 -1.11
N THR A 60 12.17 9.52 -1.70
CA THR A 60 12.47 9.31 -3.13
C THR A 60 13.63 8.34 -3.29
N LEU A 61 13.51 7.41 -4.23
CA LEU A 61 14.55 6.52 -4.70
C LEU A 61 15.11 7.04 -6.03
N GLY A 62 16.43 7.22 -6.11
CA GLY A 62 17.09 7.71 -7.32
C GLY A 62 16.93 6.74 -8.50
N ASP A 63 16.97 7.26 -9.73
CA ASP A 63 16.76 6.47 -10.96
C ASP A 63 17.74 5.30 -11.14
N ASP A 64 18.95 5.40 -10.58
CA ASP A 64 19.94 4.30 -10.63
C ASP A 64 19.72 3.24 -9.54
N GLN A 65 18.78 3.49 -8.62
CA GLN A 65 18.42 2.69 -7.45
C GLN A 65 19.58 2.47 -6.48
N THR A 66 20.52 3.42 -6.40
CA THR A 66 21.67 3.36 -5.48
C THR A 66 21.64 4.43 -4.41
N SER A 67 20.65 5.31 -4.41
CA SER A 67 20.47 6.34 -3.39
C SER A 67 19.00 6.60 -3.07
N PHE A 68 18.72 6.99 -1.84
CA PHE A 68 17.42 7.50 -1.43
C PHE A 68 17.55 8.81 -0.68
N SER A 69 16.49 9.60 -0.63
CA SER A 69 16.46 10.92 0.01
C SER A 69 15.08 11.22 0.59
N ILE A 70 15.04 11.97 1.69
CA ILE A 70 13.81 12.45 2.33
C ILE A 70 13.54 13.88 1.85
N TYR A 71 12.28 14.14 1.51
CA TYR A 71 11.78 15.50 1.31
C TYR A 71 10.68 15.78 2.32
N LEU A 72 10.87 16.83 3.11
CA LEU A 72 9.95 17.24 4.17
C LEU A 72 8.86 18.16 3.60
N TRP A 73 7.62 17.99 4.04
CA TRP A 73 6.52 18.88 3.69
C TRP A 73 6.58 20.16 4.52
N ASP A 74 6.78 21.31 3.88
CA ASP A 74 6.63 22.62 4.52
C ASP A 74 5.21 23.14 4.26
N HIS A 75 4.34 23.02 5.27
CA HIS A 75 2.94 23.47 5.21
C HIS A 75 2.79 24.99 4.98
N VAL A 76 3.75 25.80 5.43
CA VAL A 76 3.71 27.26 5.25
C VAL A 76 4.09 27.64 3.82
N ALA A 77 5.13 27.02 3.27
CA ALA A 77 5.60 27.27 1.92
C ALA A 77 4.85 26.45 0.84
N TRP A 78 4.07 25.44 1.24
CA TRP A 78 3.39 24.48 0.37
C TRP A 78 4.35 23.82 -0.62
N THR A 79 5.48 23.34 -0.10
CA THR A 79 6.55 22.73 -0.90
C THR A 79 7.22 21.61 -0.13
N PHE A 80 7.61 20.57 -0.86
CA PHE A 80 8.57 19.60 -0.40
C PHE A 80 9.99 20.20 -0.46
N SER A 81 10.74 20.02 0.61
CA SER A 81 12.13 20.47 0.73
C SER A 81 13.05 19.31 1.04
N LEU A 82 14.10 19.13 0.24
CA LEU A 82 15.10 18.09 0.47
C LEU A 82 15.74 18.28 1.85
N LEU A 83 15.80 17.21 2.64
CA LEU A 83 16.62 17.12 3.86
C LEU A 83 17.99 16.52 3.49
N PRO A 84 19.04 17.33 3.24
CA PRO A 84 20.26 16.83 2.61
C PRO A 84 21.07 15.89 3.50
N THR A 85 20.93 16.03 4.82
CA THR A 85 21.57 15.17 5.82
C THR A 85 21.01 13.74 5.80
N ALA A 86 19.77 13.57 5.33
CA ALA A 86 19.11 12.27 5.22
C ALA A 86 19.31 11.57 3.87
N THR A 87 20.06 12.17 2.93
CA THR A 87 20.39 11.50 1.66
C THR A 87 21.41 10.40 1.90
N VAL A 88 21.05 9.17 1.51
CA VAL A 88 21.94 8.01 1.58
C VAL A 88 22.33 7.59 0.16
N ILE A 89 23.64 7.44 -0.07
CA ILE A 89 24.20 6.90 -1.31
C ILE A 89 24.91 5.59 -0.95
N ILE A 90 24.46 4.49 -1.53
CA ILE A 90 24.98 3.16 -1.24
C ILE A 90 26.19 2.87 -2.14
N SER A 91 27.36 2.68 -1.51
CA SER A 91 28.57 2.22 -2.21
C SER A 91 28.30 0.88 -2.90
N GLN A 92 28.68 0.80 -4.17
CA GLN A 92 28.59 -0.44 -4.97
C GLN A 92 29.82 -1.35 -4.79
N THR A 93 30.66 -1.06 -3.78
CA THR A 93 31.85 -1.83 -3.40
C THR A 93 31.88 -2.04 -1.87
N PRO A 94 32.32 -3.21 -1.36
CA PRO A 94 32.86 -4.37 -2.09
C PRO A 94 31.80 -5.22 -2.80
N GLN A 95 30.51 -5.06 -2.45
CA GLN A 95 29.39 -5.76 -3.05
C GLN A 95 28.38 -4.75 -3.61
N PRO A 96 27.89 -4.93 -4.85
CA PRO A 96 26.80 -4.12 -5.40
C PRO A 96 25.53 -4.26 -4.57
N PHE A 97 24.75 -3.19 -4.48
CA PHE A 97 23.45 -3.18 -3.80
C PHE A 97 22.53 -2.21 -4.55
N ILE A 98 21.55 -2.78 -5.22
CA ILE A 98 20.50 -2.08 -5.96
C ILE A 98 19.23 -2.17 -5.14
N ILE A 99 18.73 -1.02 -4.69
CA ILE A 99 17.55 -0.94 -3.85
C ILE A 99 16.33 -1.38 -4.66
N THR A 100 15.58 -2.34 -4.14
CA THR A 100 14.36 -2.85 -4.76
C THR A 100 13.11 -2.51 -3.94
N ASN A 101 13.25 -2.20 -2.65
CA ASN A 101 12.16 -1.72 -1.81
C ASN A 101 12.69 -0.97 -0.56
N ILE A 102 11.90 -0.04 -0.03
CA ILE A 102 12.13 0.68 1.21
C ILE A 102 10.83 0.67 2.00
N VAL A 103 10.86 0.15 3.22
CA VAL A 103 9.71 0.08 4.11
C VAL A 103 10.00 0.89 5.38
N PRO A 104 9.30 2.02 5.59
CA PRO A 104 9.39 2.75 6.85
C PRO A 104 8.71 1.99 7.99
N GLY A 105 9.25 2.14 9.20
CA GLY A 105 8.67 1.61 10.43
C GLY A 105 9.51 1.99 11.64
N ASP A 106 9.00 1.81 12.86
CA ASP A 106 9.81 1.96 14.07
C ASP A 106 10.32 0.57 14.48
N TYR A 107 11.58 0.26 14.13
CA TYR A 107 12.17 -1.07 14.33
C TYR A 107 12.86 -1.19 15.69
N ASN A 108 13.17 -0.06 16.35
CA ASN A 108 13.85 -0.01 17.64
C ASN A 108 12.95 0.47 18.81
N ARG A 109 11.71 0.85 18.53
CA ARG A 109 10.69 1.41 19.45
C ARG A 109 11.09 2.74 20.09
N ASP A 110 11.85 3.58 19.41
CA ASP A 110 12.23 4.89 19.93
C ASP A 110 11.24 6.01 19.57
N GLY A 111 10.18 5.68 18.81
CA GLY A 111 9.14 6.60 18.38
C GLY A 111 9.53 7.43 17.16
N LYS A 112 10.67 7.15 16.51
CA LYS A 112 11.08 7.77 15.25
C LYS A 112 10.94 6.76 14.11
N LEU A 113 10.80 7.29 12.90
CA LEU A 113 10.67 6.46 11.72
C LEU A 113 12.05 5.99 11.25
N ASP A 114 12.29 4.69 11.35
CA ASP A 114 13.43 3.97 10.77
C ASP A 114 13.09 3.46 9.36
N LEU A 115 14.06 2.89 8.64
CA LEU A 115 13.84 2.25 7.33
C LEU A 115 14.41 0.84 7.27
N LEU A 116 13.59 -0.10 6.77
CA LEU A 116 14.07 -1.35 6.19
C LEU A 116 14.33 -1.15 4.70
N VAL A 117 15.61 -1.12 4.33
CA VAL A 117 16.07 -0.99 2.95
C VAL A 117 16.44 -2.37 2.42
N MET A 118 15.80 -2.78 1.33
CA MET A 118 15.98 -4.07 0.69
C MET A 118 16.60 -3.90 -0.70
N GLY A 119 17.49 -4.82 -1.08
CA GLY A 119 18.14 -4.75 -2.38
C GLY A 119 18.84 -6.03 -2.80
N GLN A 120 19.20 -6.08 -4.07
CA GLN A 120 19.91 -7.21 -4.69
C GLN A 120 21.21 -6.72 -5.35
N ALA A 121 22.17 -7.62 -5.54
CA ALA A 121 23.41 -7.26 -6.23
C ALA A 121 23.20 -6.94 -7.71
N ASP A 122 22.36 -7.72 -8.40
CA ASP A 122 22.02 -7.53 -9.81
C ASP A 122 20.59 -8.06 -10.10
N PRO A 123 19.54 -7.30 -9.77
CA PRO A 123 18.15 -7.73 -9.92
C PRO A 123 17.73 -7.96 -11.38
N VAL A 124 18.52 -7.47 -12.35
CA VAL A 124 18.23 -7.63 -13.78
C VAL A 124 18.75 -8.96 -14.30
N ARG A 125 19.97 -9.35 -13.91
CA ARG A 125 20.58 -10.61 -14.38
C ARG A 125 20.32 -11.79 -13.46
N ASN A 126 20.00 -11.53 -12.19
CA ASN A 126 19.68 -12.55 -11.20
C ASN A 126 18.38 -12.18 -10.45
N PRO A 127 17.22 -12.24 -11.14
CA PRO A 127 15.94 -11.80 -10.59
C PRO A 127 15.46 -12.62 -9.40
N ASP A 128 15.99 -13.83 -9.19
CA ASP A 128 15.66 -14.72 -8.06
C ASP A 128 16.79 -14.76 -7.00
N GLY A 129 17.75 -13.83 -7.08
CA GLY A 129 18.91 -13.77 -6.18
C GLY A 129 18.58 -13.29 -4.77
N GLU A 130 19.58 -13.36 -3.88
CA GLU A 130 19.49 -12.88 -2.50
C GLU A 130 18.90 -11.46 -2.39
N LEU A 131 17.82 -11.32 -1.60
CA LEU A 131 17.32 -10.02 -1.16
C LEU A 131 18.00 -9.66 0.16
N MET A 132 19.07 -8.88 0.06
CA MET A 132 19.79 -8.33 1.20
C MET A 132 18.94 -7.28 1.90
N MET A 133 18.98 -7.25 3.22
CA MET A 133 18.17 -6.36 4.05
C MET A 133 19.04 -5.58 5.04
N ARG A 134 18.75 -4.28 5.19
CA ARG A 134 19.45 -3.35 6.08
C ARG A 134 18.45 -2.47 6.80
N VAL A 135 18.63 -2.25 8.09
CA VAL A 135 17.85 -1.30 8.87
C VAL A 135 18.66 -0.03 9.10
N TYR A 136 18.11 1.12 8.70
CA TYR A 136 18.65 2.45 8.97
C TYR A 136 17.82 3.06 10.09
N LEU A 137 18.44 3.27 11.25
CA LEU A 137 17.75 3.88 12.38
C LEU A 137 17.60 5.38 12.18
N GLY A 138 16.40 5.90 12.43
CA GLY A 138 16.01 7.28 12.24
C GLY A 138 16.57 8.21 13.32
N ASN A 139 16.96 9.41 12.90
CA ASN A 139 17.39 10.47 13.79
C ASN A 139 16.81 11.80 13.33
N ILE A 140 15.98 12.43 14.16
CA ILE A 140 15.26 13.67 13.83
C ILE A 140 16.19 14.84 13.47
N ASP A 141 17.43 14.86 13.98
CA ASP A 141 18.39 15.93 13.74
C ASP A 141 19.27 15.68 12.50
N SER A 142 19.63 14.42 12.23
CA SER A 142 20.60 14.05 11.19
C SER A 142 20.02 13.21 10.04
N GLY A 143 18.73 12.88 10.07
CA GLY A 143 18.10 11.89 9.20
C GLY A 143 18.29 10.47 9.72
N TRP A 144 19.54 10.02 9.81
CA TRP A 144 19.88 8.64 10.16
C TRP A 144 21.02 8.53 11.16
N ASP A 145 21.07 7.39 11.85
CA ASP A 145 22.29 6.93 12.52
C ASP A 145 23.41 6.64 11.49
N PRO A 146 24.70 6.84 11.84
CA PRO A 146 25.80 6.75 10.88
C PRO A 146 26.01 5.36 10.26
N GLU A 147 25.59 4.31 10.96
CA GLU A 147 25.75 2.92 10.54
C GLU A 147 24.38 2.24 10.45
N PHE A 148 24.14 1.53 9.34
CA PHE A 148 22.98 0.65 9.22
C PHE A 148 23.26 -0.69 9.91
N ILE A 149 22.19 -1.39 10.29
CA ILE A 149 22.23 -2.73 10.85
C ILE A 149 21.90 -3.72 9.73
N THR A 150 22.83 -4.63 9.42
CA THR A 150 22.54 -5.76 8.52
C THR A 150 21.64 -6.76 9.22
N VAL A 151 20.56 -7.18 8.55
CA VAL A 151 19.65 -8.21 9.07
C VAL A 151 19.63 -9.42 8.12
N PRO A 152 19.23 -10.63 8.59
CA PRO A 152 19.26 -11.83 7.76
C PRO A 152 18.48 -11.67 6.46
N SER A 153 19.04 -12.11 5.34
CA SER A 153 18.46 -11.91 3.99
C SER A 153 17.17 -12.72 3.76
N SER A 154 16.30 -12.18 2.91
CA SER A 154 15.06 -12.81 2.46
C SER A 154 15.15 -13.22 0.98
N THR A 155 14.11 -13.88 0.47
CA THR A 155 13.94 -14.10 -0.96
C THR A 155 13.24 -12.92 -1.65
N VAL A 156 13.20 -12.95 -2.98
CA VAL A 156 12.71 -11.84 -3.82
C VAL A 156 11.21 -11.59 -3.76
N GLN A 157 10.44 -12.51 -3.18
CA GLN A 157 9.05 -12.30 -2.84
C GLN A 157 8.89 -11.14 -1.84
N GLN A 158 9.93 -10.77 -1.10
CA GLN A 158 9.92 -9.71 -0.08
C GLN A 158 8.98 -10.04 1.11
N PRO A 159 9.39 -9.71 2.34
CA PRO A 159 8.59 -10.05 3.51
C PRO A 159 7.47 -9.03 3.79
N LEU A 160 6.36 -9.50 4.36
CA LEU A 160 5.26 -8.69 4.94
C LEU A 160 5.70 -8.14 6.30
N THR A 161 5.40 -6.88 6.62
CA THR A 161 5.52 -6.34 7.98
C THR A 161 4.27 -6.63 8.79
N PHE A 162 4.40 -7.14 10.01
CA PHE A 162 3.28 -7.47 10.89
C PHE A 162 3.72 -7.55 12.37
N ASP A 163 2.77 -7.71 13.30
CA ASP A 163 3.06 -8.01 14.70
C ASP A 163 2.81 -9.51 14.94
N TYR A 164 3.89 -10.28 15.10
CA TYR A 164 3.84 -11.74 15.16
C TYR A 164 3.31 -12.26 16.50
N ASN A 165 3.63 -11.57 17.58
CA ASN A 165 3.45 -12.07 18.95
C ASN A 165 2.63 -11.11 19.85
N GLY A 166 2.07 -10.04 19.28
CA GLY A 166 1.25 -9.06 19.99
C GLY A 166 2.06 -8.14 20.89
N ASP A 167 3.38 -8.02 20.66
CA ASP A 167 4.26 -7.20 21.49
C ASP A 167 4.43 -5.78 20.95
N MET A 168 3.78 -5.42 19.84
CA MET A 168 3.88 -4.11 19.16
C MET A 168 5.26 -3.78 18.57
N MET A 169 6.18 -4.74 18.43
CA MET A 169 7.31 -4.60 17.50
C MET A 169 6.88 -4.91 16.08
N THR A 170 7.52 -4.24 15.13
CA THR A 170 7.47 -4.63 13.73
C THR A 170 8.29 -5.90 13.51
N ASP A 171 7.63 -7.01 13.22
CA ASP A 171 8.19 -8.27 12.73
C ASP A 171 8.04 -8.38 11.20
N LEU A 172 8.72 -9.35 10.59
CA LEU A 172 8.59 -9.63 9.15
C LEU A 172 8.22 -11.09 8.88
N LEU A 173 7.39 -11.36 7.87
CA LEU A 173 7.00 -12.70 7.41
C LEU A 173 7.40 -12.93 5.95
N GLY A 174 8.14 -14.01 5.66
CA GLY A 174 8.61 -14.32 4.30
C GLY A 174 9.43 -15.60 4.25
N TYR A 175 10.22 -15.81 3.18
CA TYR A 175 11.17 -16.92 3.11
C TYR A 175 12.58 -16.43 3.41
N ALA A 176 13.23 -17.01 4.41
CA ALA A 176 14.65 -16.78 4.64
C ALA A 176 15.46 -17.28 3.43
N TYR A 177 16.45 -16.50 2.98
CA TYR A 177 17.25 -16.86 1.80
C TYR A 177 18.16 -18.08 2.05
N GLU A 178 18.77 -18.15 3.24
CA GLU A 178 19.71 -19.22 3.57
C GLU A 178 19.00 -20.57 3.63
N GLY A 179 19.38 -21.48 2.73
CA GLY A 179 18.76 -22.81 2.63
C GLY A 179 17.36 -22.80 1.98
N TYR A 180 16.98 -21.72 1.29
CA TYR A 180 15.73 -21.67 0.55
C TYR A 180 15.70 -22.69 -0.60
N GLU A 181 14.64 -23.48 -0.65
CA GLU A 181 14.31 -24.39 -1.73
C GLU A 181 12.86 -24.17 -2.16
N ALA A 182 12.66 -23.75 -3.41
CA ALA A 182 11.35 -23.45 -3.96
C ALA A 182 10.41 -24.67 -3.86
N GLY A 183 9.22 -24.46 -3.30
CA GLY A 183 8.22 -25.52 -3.08
C GLY A 183 8.49 -26.45 -1.90
N VAL A 184 9.61 -26.28 -1.17
CA VAL A 184 9.97 -27.10 0.00
C VAL A 184 10.04 -26.25 1.26
N SER A 185 10.65 -25.07 1.21
CA SER A 185 10.81 -24.19 2.36
C SER A 185 9.47 -23.67 2.87
N THR A 186 9.36 -23.57 4.20
CA THR A 186 8.23 -22.95 4.90
C THR A 186 8.50 -21.48 5.16
N LEU A 187 7.44 -20.72 5.47
CA LEU A 187 7.58 -19.33 5.90
C LEU A 187 8.39 -19.23 7.20
N SER A 188 9.13 -18.14 7.30
CA SER A 188 9.95 -17.73 8.42
C SER A 188 9.51 -16.35 8.90
N VAL A 189 9.73 -16.10 10.18
CA VAL A 189 9.48 -14.83 10.84
C VAL A 189 10.81 -14.22 11.25
N TRP A 190 11.07 -12.99 10.84
CA TRP A 190 12.08 -12.15 11.44
C TRP A 190 11.46 -11.54 12.68
N ARG A 191 11.58 -12.26 13.80
CA ARG A 191 11.05 -11.80 15.07
C ARG A 191 11.94 -10.68 15.58
N ASN A 192 11.37 -9.52 15.83
CA ASN A 192 12.07 -8.40 16.40
C ASN A 192 12.43 -8.72 17.85
N VAL A 193 13.71 -8.58 18.15
CA VAL A 193 14.32 -8.86 19.45
C VAL A 193 15.17 -7.68 19.90
N TYR A 194 14.92 -6.49 19.32
CA TYR A 194 15.69 -5.31 19.61
C TYR A 194 15.69 -5.01 21.11
N SER A 195 16.85 -4.62 21.62
CA SER A 195 17.00 -4.10 22.96
C SER A 195 18.08 -3.03 22.96
N PRO A 196 17.92 -1.94 23.72
CA PRO A 196 18.99 -0.95 23.91
C PRO A 196 20.29 -1.55 24.46
N SER A 197 20.24 -2.73 25.09
CA SER A 197 21.42 -3.44 25.58
C SER A 197 22.20 -4.15 24.48
N VAL A 198 21.59 -4.40 23.32
CA VAL A 198 22.18 -5.06 22.14
C VAL A 198 21.72 -4.32 20.86
N PRO A 199 22.15 -3.06 20.67
CA PRO A 199 21.57 -2.18 19.65
C PRO A 199 21.82 -2.65 18.21
N GLY A 200 22.84 -3.50 17.98
CA GLY A 200 23.17 -4.03 16.65
C GLY A 200 22.37 -5.26 16.20
N LYS A 201 21.34 -5.68 16.95
CA LYS A 201 20.50 -6.83 16.59
C LYS A 201 19.03 -6.42 16.61
N ILE A 202 18.41 -6.33 15.42
CA ILE A 202 16.97 -6.11 15.28
C ILE A 202 16.22 -7.44 15.29
N PHE A 203 16.62 -8.39 14.44
CA PHE A 203 15.83 -9.60 14.19
C PHE A 203 16.52 -10.91 14.59
N GLU A 204 15.70 -11.90 14.95
CA GLU A 204 16.04 -13.32 14.97
C GLU A 204 15.07 -14.07 14.04
N VAL A 205 15.59 -14.92 13.17
CA VAL A 205 14.75 -15.70 12.24
C VAL A 205 14.27 -16.97 12.94
N VAL A 206 12.95 -17.16 13.00
CA VAL A 206 12.27 -18.33 13.55
C VAL A 206 11.28 -18.89 12.53
N PRO A 207 10.89 -20.17 12.56
CA PRO A 207 9.86 -20.69 11.67
C PRO A 207 8.49 -20.06 11.98
N MET A 208 7.71 -19.78 10.94
CA MET A 208 6.30 -19.39 11.11
C MET A 208 5.47 -20.60 11.52
N ASN A 209 4.78 -20.51 12.66
CA ASN A 209 3.94 -21.57 13.19
C ASN A 209 2.47 -21.16 13.14
N PHE A 210 1.79 -21.48 12.04
CA PHE A 210 0.33 -21.38 11.99
C PHE A 210 -0.31 -22.43 12.89
N THR A 211 -1.45 -22.08 13.48
CA THR A 211 -2.24 -22.94 14.36
C THR A 211 -3.52 -23.42 13.68
N GLY A 212 -4.17 -24.43 14.26
CA GLY A 212 -5.37 -25.03 13.69
C GLY A 212 -5.08 -25.95 12.50
N GLU A 213 -6.09 -26.15 11.66
CA GLU A 213 -5.96 -26.97 10.45
C GLU A 213 -5.09 -26.25 9.40
N PRO A 214 -4.23 -26.99 8.68
CA PRO A 214 -3.40 -26.40 7.65
C PRO A 214 -4.27 -25.88 6.51
N GLY A 215 -3.96 -24.65 6.06
CA GLY A 215 -4.50 -24.10 4.82
C GLY A 215 -3.96 -24.82 3.57
N PRO A 216 -4.43 -24.43 2.37
CA PRO A 216 -3.88 -24.95 1.13
C PRO A 216 -2.39 -24.58 0.98
N ALA A 217 -1.67 -25.37 0.17
CA ALA A 217 -0.28 -25.06 -0.14
C ALA A 217 -0.17 -23.66 -0.79
N CYS A 218 0.68 -22.82 -0.21
CA CYS A 218 0.93 -21.46 -0.67
C CYS A 218 2.42 -21.25 -0.90
N THR A 219 2.82 -21.07 -2.16
CA THR A 219 4.11 -20.47 -2.50
C THR A 219 3.85 -18.99 -2.77
N LEU A 220 4.48 -18.09 -2.00
CA LEU A 220 4.26 -16.66 -2.14
C LEU A 220 4.47 -16.20 -3.59
N SER A 221 3.56 -15.36 -4.09
CA SER A 221 3.67 -14.76 -5.42
C SER A 221 4.89 -13.85 -5.52
N ASP A 222 5.40 -13.66 -6.74
CA ASP A 222 6.49 -12.71 -7.01
C ASP A 222 6.15 -11.87 -8.25
N PRO A 223 5.81 -10.57 -8.11
CA PRO A 223 5.81 -9.79 -6.86
C PRO A 223 4.73 -10.22 -5.87
N HIS A 224 5.04 -10.14 -4.57
CA HIS A 224 4.15 -10.56 -3.49
C HIS A 224 3.20 -9.44 -3.07
N SER A 225 1.90 -9.64 -3.28
CA SER A 225 0.87 -8.81 -2.66
C SER A 225 0.46 -9.42 -1.32
N ASN A 226 0.48 -8.63 -0.26
CA ASN A 226 0.19 -9.04 1.11
C ASN A 226 -0.44 -7.90 1.89
N ALA A 227 -1.10 -8.24 3.00
CA ALA A 227 -1.61 -7.26 3.95
C ALA A 227 -1.68 -7.84 5.36
N PHE A 228 -1.65 -6.93 6.34
CA PHE A 228 -1.96 -7.18 7.74
C PHE A 228 -3.14 -6.29 8.15
N VAL A 229 -4.37 -6.78 7.97
CA VAL A 229 -5.62 -6.01 8.07
C VAL A 229 -6.74 -6.88 8.61
N ASP A 230 -7.68 -6.30 9.36
CA ASP A 230 -8.83 -7.04 9.90
C ASP A 230 -9.78 -7.46 8.78
N LEU A 231 -9.95 -8.77 8.60
CA LEU A 231 -10.79 -9.34 7.55
C LEU A 231 -12.01 -10.09 8.10
N ASN A 232 -12.04 -10.42 9.39
CA ASN A 232 -13.15 -11.10 10.05
C ASN A 232 -13.98 -10.17 10.97
N GLY A 233 -13.56 -8.91 11.10
CA GLY A 233 -14.16 -7.83 11.89
C GLY A 233 -13.93 -7.92 13.39
N ASP A 234 -12.99 -8.70 13.89
CA ASP A 234 -12.72 -8.80 15.34
C ASP A 234 -11.83 -7.68 15.89
N CYS A 235 -11.51 -6.69 15.06
CA CYS A 235 -10.62 -5.57 15.33
C CYS A 235 -9.15 -5.97 15.54
N LEU A 236 -8.75 -7.18 15.13
CA LEU A 236 -7.35 -7.60 15.04
C LEU A 236 -6.96 -7.70 13.57
N ALA A 237 -5.75 -7.28 13.26
CA ALA A 237 -5.23 -7.47 11.91
C ALA A 237 -4.95 -8.95 11.64
N ASP A 238 -5.45 -9.43 10.50
CA ASP A 238 -5.28 -10.76 9.95
C ASP A 238 -4.22 -10.75 8.84
N ILE A 239 -3.64 -11.91 8.52
CA ILE A 239 -2.64 -12.04 7.46
C ILE A 239 -3.32 -12.42 6.15
N PHE A 240 -3.15 -11.61 5.11
CA PHE A 240 -3.48 -11.94 3.72
C PHE A 240 -2.21 -12.17 2.92
N LEU A 241 -2.12 -13.30 2.21
CA LEU A 241 -1.01 -13.63 1.33
C LEU A 241 -1.52 -14.01 -0.06
N THR A 242 -0.80 -13.57 -1.10
CA THR A 242 -1.02 -14.05 -2.47
C THR A 242 -0.07 -15.19 -2.80
N CYS A 243 -0.61 -16.26 -3.39
CA CYS A 243 0.13 -17.45 -3.75
C CYS A 243 0.12 -17.66 -5.26
N TYR A 244 1.17 -18.30 -5.79
CA TYR A 244 1.27 -18.67 -7.19
C TYR A 244 1.59 -20.16 -7.35
N ASP A 245 0.72 -20.88 -8.04
CA ASP A 245 0.94 -22.27 -8.44
C ASP A 245 1.47 -22.30 -9.89
N ALA A 246 2.78 -22.48 -10.04
CA ALA A 246 3.44 -22.54 -11.33
C ALA A 246 2.99 -23.74 -12.20
N THR A 247 2.48 -24.81 -11.60
CA THR A 247 2.02 -26.00 -12.34
C THR A 247 0.68 -25.76 -13.02
N LYS A 248 -0.16 -24.92 -12.41
CA LYS A 248 -1.47 -24.51 -12.94
C LYS A 248 -1.46 -23.13 -13.59
N ASN A 249 -0.36 -22.38 -13.45
CA ASN A 249 -0.25 -20.98 -13.83
C ASN A 249 -1.42 -20.15 -13.25
N GLN A 250 -1.61 -20.28 -11.93
CA GLN A 250 -2.79 -19.76 -11.24
C GLN A 250 -2.37 -18.99 -9.98
N HIS A 251 -2.96 -17.81 -9.81
CA HIS A 251 -2.86 -17.04 -8.58
C HIS A 251 -4.04 -17.35 -7.66
N SER A 252 -3.76 -17.40 -6.37
CA SER A 252 -4.75 -17.55 -5.30
C SER A 252 -4.40 -16.63 -4.14
N TYR A 253 -5.29 -16.55 -3.17
CA TYR A 253 -5.02 -15.91 -1.89
C TYR A 253 -5.33 -16.86 -0.74
N VAL A 254 -4.69 -16.62 0.39
CA VAL A 254 -4.97 -17.28 1.67
C VAL A 254 -5.05 -16.22 2.77
N VAL A 255 -5.96 -16.44 3.71
CA VAL A 255 -6.15 -15.59 4.90
C VAL A 255 -5.93 -16.42 6.15
N TYR A 256 -5.12 -15.90 7.07
CA TYR A 256 -4.93 -16.44 8.40
C TYR A 256 -5.39 -15.42 9.43
N VAL A 257 -6.35 -15.80 10.28
CA VAL A 257 -6.92 -14.93 11.31
C VAL A 257 -6.06 -14.90 12.56
N ASN A 258 -6.00 -13.74 13.22
CA ASN A 258 -5.22 -13.54 14.43
C ASN A 258 -5.98 -14.00 15.69
N ASN A 259 -5.57 -15.11 16.28
CA ASN A 259 -6.16 -15.62 17.54
C ASN A 259 -5.39 -15.18 18.78
N LYS A 260 -4.70 -14.03 18.73
CA LYS A 260 -3.89 -13.46 19.82
C LYS A 260 -2.81 -14.44 20.28
N ASP A 261 -2.77 -14.75 21.57
CA ASP A 261 -1.83 -15.70 22.18
C ASP A 261 -1.86 -17.11 21.54
N SER A 262 -2.95 -17.47 20.85
CA SER A 262 -3.07 -18.74 20.12
C SER A 262 -2.49 -18.70 18.70
N GLY A 263 -1.88 -17.58 18.29
CA GLY A 263 -1.26 -17.38 16.99
C GLY A 263 -2.27 -17.28 15.83
N PHE A 264 -1.76 -17.49 14.61
CA PHE A 264 -2.54 -17.31 13.39
C PHE A 264 -3.08 -18.63 12.86
N SER A 265 -4.38 -18.72 12.58
CA SER A 265 -5.00 -19.93 12.02
C SER A 265 -5.61 -19.68 10.66
N PHE A 266 -5.56 -20.67 9.79
CA PHE A 266 -6.19 -20.58 8.46
C PHE A 266 -7.70 -20.31 8.60
N ALA A 267 -8.23 -19.41 7.77
CA ALA A 267 -9.65 -19.08 7.73
C ALA A 267 -10.28 -19.29 6.36
N VAL A 268 -9.74 -18.64 5.32
CA VAL A 268 -10.31 -18.69 3.97
C VAL A 268 -9.23 -18.63 2.90
N SER A 269 -9.51 -19.20 1.75
CA SER A 269 -8.70 -19.09 0.53
C SER A 269 -9.60 -18.98 -0.68
N GLY A 270 -9.10 -18.38 -1.76
CA GLY A 270 -9.82 -18.30 -3.01
C GLY A 270 -8.90 -18.05 -4.20
N LEU A 271 -9.47 -18.12 -5.39
CA LEU A 271 -8.74 -17.87 -6.63
C LEU A 271 -8.76 -16.39 -7.01
N LEU A 272 -7.63 -15.90 -7.50
CA LEU A 272 -7.51 -14.60 -8.13
C LEU A 272 -7.74 -14.75 -9.65
N PRO A 273 -8.20 -13.71 -10.34
CA PRO A 273 -8.38 -13.75 -11.78
C PRO A 273 -7.06 -14.02 -12.50
N ALA A 274 -7.13 -14.66 -13.67
CA ALA A 274 -5.94 -14.87 -14.49
C ALA A 274 -5.27 -13.54 -14.85
N GLY A 275 -3.95 -13.47 -14.65
CA GLY A 275 -3.18 -12.23 -14.85
C GLY A 275 -3.41 -11.16 -13.78
N ALA A 276 -3.83 -11.56 -12.57
CA ALA A 276 -3.93 -10.67 -11.42
C ALA A 276 -2.60 -9.94 -11.15
N GLY A 277 -2.71 -8.64 -10.88
CA GLY A 277 -1.64 -7.82 -10.32
C GLY A 277 -1.72 -7.74 -8.80
N GLN A 278 -1.24 -6.63 -8.24
CA GLN A 278 -1.29 -6.39 -6.79
C GLN A 278 -2.72 -6.16 -6.31
N VAL A 279 -3.07 -6.79 -5.20
CA VAL A 279 -4.35 -6.60 -4.51
C VAL A 279 -4.24 -5.36 -3.63
N THR A 280 -5.23 -4.48 -3.74
CA THR A 280 -5.42 -3.33 -2.84
C THR A 280 -6.67 -3.56 -1.99
N PHE A 281 -6.74 -2.94 -0.81
CA PHE A 281 -7.76 -3.19 0.20
C PHE A 281 -8.49 -1.90 0.54
N ALA A 282 -9.82 -1.92 0.56
CA ALA A 282 -10.67 -0.82 1.01
C ALA A 282 -12.12 -1.28 1.21
N ASP A 283 -12.87 -0.58 2.04
CA ASP A 283 -14.32 -0.76 2.17
C ASP A 283 -15.02 -0.06 0.99
N MET A 284 -15.25 -0.80 -0.09
CA MET A 284 -15.64 -0.21 -1.37
C MET A 284 -17.11 0.19 -1.41
N ASP A 285 -17.95 -0.32 -0.51
CA ASP A 285 -19.37 0.02 -0.46
C ASP A 285 -19.88 0.52 0.89
N GLY A 286 -18.97 0.82 1.82
CA GLY A 286 -19.25 1.51 3.07
C GLY A 286 -19.97 0.63 4.08
N ASP A 287 -19.81 -0.69 4.01
CA ASP A 287 -20.44 -1.64 4.94
C ASP A 287 -19.61 -1.93 6.20
N GLY A 288 -18.38 -1.40 6.25
CA GLY A 288 -17.43 -1.53 7.33
C GLY A 288 -16.50 -2.74 7.22
N ALA A 289 -16.68 -3.60 6.20
CA ALA A 289 -15.77 -4.70 5.91
C ALA A 289 -14.74 -4.29 4.85
N VAL A 290 -13.51 -4.76 5.01
CA VAL A 290 -12.44 -4.48 4.03
C VAL A 290 -12.56 -5.45 2.84
N ASP A 291 -12.77 -4.90 1.65
CA ASP A 291 -12.86 -5.63 0.38
C ASP A 291 -11.50 -5.75 -0.32
N LEU A 292 -11.44 -6.61 -1.36
CA LEU A 292 -10.26 -6.72 -2.23
C LEU A 292 -10.53 -6.04 -3.59
N VAL A 293 -9.61 -5.20 -4.03
CA VAL A 293 -9.57 -4.59 -5.36
C VAL A 293 -8.42 -5.21 -6.14
N VAL A 294 -8.76 -5.97 -7.18
CA VAL A 294 -7.80 -6.79 -7.93
C VAL A 294 -7.75 -6.34 -9.39
N PRO A 295 -6.67 -5.67 -9.84
CA PRO A 295 -6.41 -5.48 -11.26
C PRO A 295 -6.02 -6.81 -11.91
N ALA A 296 -6.51 -7.08 -13.12
CA ALA A 296 -6.00 -8.21 -13.89
C ALA A 296 -6.05 -7.94 -15.38
N CYS A 297 -5.05 -8.43 -16.11
CA CYS A 297 -4.97 -8.33 -17.56
C CYS A 297 -4.81 -9.73 -18.17
N ASP A 298 -5.68 -10.07 -19.12
CA ASP A 298 -5.55 -11.34 -19.83
C ASP A 298 -4.38 -11.34 -20.83
N THR A 299 -4.10 -12.49 -21.45
CA THR A 299 -3.00 -12.63 -22.42
C THR A 299 -3.19 -11.81 -23.71
N ARG A 300 -4.38 -11.25 -23.94
CA ARG A 300 -4.69 -10.34 -25.06
C ARG A 300 -4.54 -8.87 -24.64
N GLY A 301 -4.18 -8.61 -23.39
CA GLY A 301 -4.06 -7.28 -22.82
C GLY A 301 -5.41 -6.61 -22.51
N GLN A 302 -6.49 -7.40 -22.39
CA GLN A 302 -7.76 -6.89 -21.90
C GLN A 302 -7.71 -6.85 -20.38
N CYS A 303 -7.79 -5.65 -19.82
CA CYS A 303 -7.67 -5.45 -18.39
C CYS A 303 -9.05 -5.18 -17.76
N SER A 304 -9.22 -5.63 -16.53
CA SER A 304 -10.39 -5.35 -15.70
C SER A 304 -9.97 -5.16 -14.26
N ILE A 305 -10.75 -4.38 -13.52
CA ILE A 305 -10.67 -4.27 -12.06
C ILE A 305 -11.77 -5.15 -11.50
N TYR A 306 -11.43 -6.04 -10.58
CA TYR A 306 -12.37 -6.89 -9.87
C TYR A 306 -12.49 -6.41 -8.44
N VAL A 307 -13.72 -6.27 -7.93
CA VAL A 307 -13.96 -5.96 -6.52
C VAL A 307 -14.59 -7.18 -5.87
N TYR A 308 -13.83 -7.77 -4.94
CA TYR A 308 -14.20 -8.94 -4.16
C TYR A 308 -14.73 -8.44 -2.82
N TYR A 309 -16.06 -8.44 -2.67
CA TYR A 309 -16.71 -7.93 -1.47
C TYR A 309 -16.56 -8.90 -0.31
N ASN A 310 -16.18 -8.40 0.86
CA ASN A 310 -16.03 -9.17 2.10
C ASN A 310 -17.37 -9.26 2.82
N HIS A 311 -18.03 -10.41 2.68
CA HIS A 311 -19.29 -10.70 3.33
C HIS A 311 -19.05 -11.07 4.77
N GLN A 312 -19.34 -10.13 5.66
CA GLN A 312 -19.38 -10.34 7.11
C GLN A 312 -20.81 -10.19 7.65
N MET A 313 -21.00 -10.58 8.91
CA MET A 313 -22.24 -10.34 9.62
C MET A 313 -22.53 -8.83 9.67
N PRO A 314 -23.76 -8.40 9.30
CA PRO A 314 -24.09 -7.00 9.17
C PRO A 314 -24.23 -6.32 10.54
N LEU A 315 -24.34 -4.99 10.55
CA LEU A 315 -24.76 -4.25 11.73
C LEU A 315 -26.23 -4.53 12.07
N CYS A 316 -26.55 -4.58 13.36
CA CYS A 316 -27.91 -4.77 13.83
C CYS A 316 -28.77 -3.53 13.56
N THR A 317 -29.92 -3.73 12.92
CA THR A 317 -30.92 -2.67 12.64
C THR A 317 -31.96 -2.54 13.76
N SER A 318 -32.04 -3.53 14.65
CA SER A 318 -32.91 -3.53 15.83
C SER A 318 -32.25 -4.26 16.99
N LYS A 319 -32.69 -3.97 18.21
CA LYS A 319 -32.09 -4.52 19.44
C LYS A 319 -32.22 -6.04 19.57
N ASP A 320 -33.29 -6.62 19.01
CA ASP A 320 -33.60 -8.05 19.15
C ASP A 320 -33.11 -8.88 17.96
N GLN A 321 -32.39 -8.26 17.00
CA GLN A 321 -31.82 -8.96 15.85
C GLN A 321 -30.62 -9.83 16.30
N SER A 322 -30.62 -11.09 15.86
CA SER A 322 -29.49 -12.02 16.00
C SER A 322 -28.67 -12.07 14.70
N ASN A 323 -27.45 -12.63 14.77
CA ASN A 323 -26.52 -12.77 13.64
C ASN A 323 -26.13 -11.43 13.00
N CYS A 324 -25.87 -10.44 13.85
CA CYS A 324 -25.43 -9.12 13.48
C CYS A 324 -24.54 -8.54 14.58
N ARG A 325 -23.72 -7.55 14.23
CA ARG A 325 -22.90 -6.78 15.18
C ARG A 325 -23.73 -5.69 15.82
N GLN A 326 -23.75 -5.69 17.15
CA GLN A 326 -24.36 -4.61 17.90
C GLN A 326 -23.44 -3.38 17.84
N VAL A 327 -24.00 -2.18 17.72
CA VAL A 327 -23.21 -0.94 17.66
C VAL A 327 -22.35 -0.74 18.94
N SER A 328 -22.80 -1.31 20.07
CA SER A 328 -22.02 -1.29 21.32
C SER A 328 -20.91 -2.36 21.40
N ASN A 329 -20.80 -3.24 20.41
CA ASN A 329 -19.83 -4.33 20.38
C ASN A 329 -19.47 -4.68 18.92
N LEU A 330 -18.70 -3.81 18.28
CA LEU A 330 -18.31 -3.95 16.88
C LEU A 330 -17.21 -5.01 16.65
N CYS A 331 -16.37 -5.27 17.66
CA CYS A 331 -15.24 -6.20 17.58
C CYS A 331 -15.66 -7.63 17.92
N VAL A 332 -16.37 -8.29 17.00
CA VAL A 332 -16.87 -9.67 17.17
C VAL A 332 -16.57 -10.46 15.91
N ALA A 333 -15.60 -11.37 15.94
CA ALA A 333 -15.25 -12.20 14.79
C ALA A 333 -16.49 -12.79 14.10
N ASP A 334 -16.58 -12.64 12.78
CA ASP A 334 -17.44 -13.46 11.96
C ASP A 334 -16.67 -14.70 11.51
N PRO A 335 -16.92 -15.88 12.09
CA PRO A 335 -16.20 -17.10 11.71
C PRO A 335 -16.57 -17.59 10.30
N ASN A 336 -17.61 -17.03 9.67
CA ASN A 336 -18.07 -17.41 8.33
C ASN A 336 -17.86 -16.30 7.30
N PHE A 337 -16.99 -15.31 7.59
CA PHE A 337 -16.66 -14.29 6.61
C PHE A 337 -16.16 -14.94 5.32
N SER A 338 -16.53 -14.34 4.19
CA SER A 338 -16.17 -14.86 2.88
C SER A 338 -16.06 -13.72 1.89
N PHE A 339 -15.31 -13.91 0.82
CA PHE A 339 -15.30 -12.94 -0.27
C PHE A 339 -16.28 -13.35 -1.35
N SER A 340 -16.74 -12.40 -2.18
CA SER A 340 -17.67 -12.60 -3.29
C SER A 340 -17.13 -13.43 -4.48
N VAL A 341 -16.37 -14.49 -4.19
CA VAL A 341 -15.67 -15.34 -5.16
C VAL A 341 -16.41 -16.64 -5.31
N ASP A 342 -16.39 -17.19 -6.52
CA ASP A 342 -16.56 -18.61 -6.70
C ASP A 342 -15.19 -19.30 -6.58
N PRO A 343 -14.97 -20.17 -5.56
CA PRO A 343 -13.76 -20.96 -5.42
C PRO A 343 -13.36 -21.72 -6.69
N ASP A 344 -14.30 -22.04 -7.59
CA ASP A 344 -14.11 -22.93 -8.74
C ASP A 344 -14.47 -22.33 -10.12
N HIS A 345 -14.76 -21.02 -10.23
CA HIS A 345 -15.11 -20.34 -11.50
C HIS A 345 -16.30 -20.97 -12.29
N ASN A 346 -17.17 -21.77 -11.66
CA ASN A 346 -18.14 -22.65 -12.34
C ASN A 346 -19.61 -22.48 -11.90
N THR A 347 -19.90 -21.53 -11.02
CA THR A 347 -21.22 -21.16 -10.51
C THR A 347 -21.31 -19.63 -10.39
N SER A 348 -22.53 -19.10 -10.40
CA SER A 348 -22.84 -17.67 -10.58
C SER A 348 -21.88 -16.73 -9.79
N PRO A 349 -21.34 -15.65 -10.39
CA PRO A 349 -20.28 -14.82 -9.79
C PRO A 349 -20.66 -14.04 -8.52
N GLY A 350 -21.71 -14.44 -7.80
CA GLY A 350 -22.23 -13.73 -6.64
C GLY A 350 -22.49 -12.28 -6.99
N ASP A 351 -22.16 -11.39 -6.08
CA ASP A 351 -22.17 -9.94 -6.22
C ASP A 351 -20.79 -9.35 -6.59
N LEU A 352 -19.88 -10.16 -7.14
CA LEU A 352 -18.62 -9.70 -7.73
C LEU A 352 -18.86 -8.59 -8.76
N VAL A 353 -18.07 -7.53 -8.67
CA VAL A 353 -18.04 -6.47 -9.69
C VAL A 353 -16.78 -6.64 -10.54
N ARG A 354 -16.96 -6.66 -11.87
CA ARG A 354 -15.86 -6.69 -12.84
C ARG A 354 -15.97 -5.47 -13.76
N PHE A 355 -15.13 -4.47 -13.53
CA PHE A 355 -15.08 -3.25 -14.31
C PHE A 355 -14.06 -3.33 -15.46
N PRO A 356 -14.48 -3.40 -16.74
CA PRO A 356 -13.56 -3.47 -17.88
C PRO A 356 -12.92 -2.12 -18.19
N LEU A 357 -11.60 -2.10 -18.39
CA LEU A 357 -10.83 -0.86 -18.59
C LEU A 357 -10.67 -0.42 -20.06
N ASN A 358 -10.99 -1.29 -21.03
CA ASN A 358 -10.65 -1.08 -22.44
C ASN A 358 -11.22 0.21 -23.06
N ASN A 359 -12.38 0.69 -22.59
CA ASN A 359 -13.03 1.90 -23.10
C ASN A 359 -12.83 3.12 -22.18
N VAL A 360 -12.06 2.94 -21.10
CA VAL A 360 -11.85 3.92 -20.04
C VAL A 360 -10.46 4.53 -20.16
N LEU A 361 -9.47 3.68 -20.43
CA LEU A 361 -8.09 4.11 -20.63
C LEU A 361 -7.91 4.84 -21.97
N PRO A 362 -6.87 5.68 -22.11
CA PRO A 362 -6.53 6.30 -23.38
C PRO A 362 -6.30 5.29 -24.51
N GLU A 363 -6.60 5.68 -25.74
CA GLU A 363 -6.53 4.80 -26.91
C GLU A 363 -5.14 4.15 -27.05
N GLY A 364 -5.12 2.82 -27.16
CA GLY A 364 -3.89 2.04 -27.33
C GLY A 364 -3.09 1.79 -26.05
N GLN A 365 -3.57 2.28 -24.90
CA GLN A 365 -2.97 1.97 -23.60
C GLN A 365 -3.63 0.78 -22.91
N GLN A 366 -2.86 0.13 -22.03
CA GLN A 366 -3.30 -0.94 -21.13
C GLN A 366 -2.83 -0.61 -19.72
N LEU A 367 -3.49 -1.20 -18.72
CA LEU A 367 -3.09 -1.04 -17.33
C LEU A 367 -1.64 -1.50 -17.14
N LEU A 368 -0.82 -0.69 -16.47
CA LEU A 368 0.52 -1.08 -16.07
C LEU A 368 0.42 -1.83 -14.74
N LEU A 369 0.86 -3.10 -14.73
CA LEU A 369 0.94 -3.93 -13.51
C LEU A 369 2.35 -3.96 -12.91
N ALA A 370 3.35 -3.50 -13.68
CA ALA A 370 4.73 -3.40 -13.26
C ALA A 370 5.42 -2.25 -14.00
N ASP A 371 6.38 -1.62 -13.33
CA ASP A 371 7.16 -0.53 -13.89
C ASP A 371 8.30 -1.08 -14.77
N PRO A 372 8.26 -0.85 -16.10
CA PRO A 372 9.24 -1.41 -17.03
C PRO A 372 10.62 -0.74 -16.95
N ALA A 373 10.76 0.41 -16.28
CA ALA A 373 12.01 1.12 -16.12
C ALA A 373 12.73 0.76 -14.80
N PHE A 374 12.06 0.05 -13.89
CA PHE A 374 12.64 -0.37 -12.61
C PHE A 374 13.59 -1.57 -12.78
N ARG A 375 14.75 -1.53 -12.13
CA ARG A 375 15.70 -2.64 -12.07
C ARG A 375 15.24 -3.64 -11.03
N GLY A 376 14.52 -4.65 -11.49
CA GLY A 376 13.87 -5.66 -10.65
C GLY A 376 12.37 -5.70 -10.96
N LYS A 377 11.58 -6.19 -10.01
CA LYS A 377 10.12 -6.23 -10.13
C LYS A 377 9.51 -5.19 -9.20
N MET A 378 9.12 -4.04 -9.76
CA MET A 378 8.32 -3.05 -9.04
C MET A 378 6.89 -3.12 -9.56
N PRO A 379 5.94 -3.66 -8.78
CA PRO A 379 4.55 -3.64 -9.20
C PRO A 379 4.01 -2.21 -9.23
N VAL A 380 3.04 -1.98 -10.11
CA VAL A 380 2.26 -0.73 -10.16
C VAL A 380 0.86 -1.07 -9.64
N SER A 381 0.59 -0.64 -8.41
CA SER A 381 -0.67 -0.91 -7.72
C SER A 381 -1.75 0.09 -8.14
N ILE A 382 -3.02 -0.32 -8.02
CA ILE A 382 -4.13 0.61 -8.01
C ILE A 382 -4.14 1.32 -6.66
N HIS A 383 -4.14 2.64 -6.66
CA HIS A 383 -4.28 3.41 -5.44
C HIS A 383 -5.74 3.74 -5.19
N VAL A 384 -6.16 3.53 -3.95
CA VAL A 384 -7.51 3.80 -3.48
C VAL A 384 -7.50 5.09 -2.65
N GLY A 385 -8.51 5.93 -2.79
CA GLY A 385 -8.70 7.14 -1.99
C GLY A 385 -10.02 7.82 -2.35
N ASP A 386 -10.60 8.55 -1.40
CA ASP A 386 -11.84 9.30 -1.63
C ASP A 386 -11.49 10.73 -2.06
N TYR A 387 -11.41 10.97 -3.38
CA TYR A 387 -10.94 12.27 -3.87
C TYR A 387 -12.02 13.35 -3.80
N ASN A 388 -13.29 12.95 -3.73
CA ASN A 388 -14.44 13.84 -3.77
C ASN A 388 -15.17 13.98 -2.42
N LEU A 389 -14.70 13.26 -1.40
CA LEU A 389 -15.20 13.23 -0.02
C LEU A 389 -16.66 12.74 0.06
N ASP A 390 -17.06 11.80 -0.80
CA ASP A 390 -18.41 11.22 -0.80
C ASP A 390 -18.58 10.01 0.14
N GLY A 391 -17.49 9.60 0.79
CA GLY A 391 -17.44 8.48 1.72
C GLY A 391 -17.23 7.12 1.06
N TYR A 392 -17.02 7.07 -0.25
CA TYR A 392 -16.73 5.84 -0.98
C TYR A 392 -15.35 5.91 -1.64
N PRO A 393 -14.52 4.87 -1.52
CA PRO A 393 -13.19 4.91 -2.10
C PRO A 393 -13.22 4.92 -3.65
N ASP A 394 -12.50 5.86 -4.24
CA ASP A 394 -12.24 5.97 -5.68
C ASP A 394 -10.90 5.33 -6.05
N LEU A 395 -10.65 5.14 -7.35
CA LEU A 395 -9.43 4.49 -7.83
C LEU A 395 -8.60 5.41 -8.74
N LEU A 396 -7.28 5.40 -8.52
CA LEU A 396 -6.30 5.99 -9.40
C LEU A 396 -5.49 4.87 -10.06
N VAL A 397 -5.54 4.82 -11.39
CA VAL A 397 -4.86 3.77 -12.18
C VAL A 397 -3.85 4.36 -13.14
N VAL A 398 -2.76 3.64 -13.39
CA VAL A 398 -1.72 4.03 -14.35
C VAL A 398 -1.78 3.11 -15.55
N SER A 399 -1.79 3.68 -16.75
CA SER A 399 -1.81 2.95 -18.01
C SER A 399 -0.70 3.39 -18.95
N GLY A 400 -0.26 2.51 -19.84
CA GLY A 400 0.82 2.75 -20.79
C GLY A 400 0.67 1.93 -22.07
N THR A 401 1.47 2.24 -23.09
CA THR A 401 1.42 1.48 -24.35
C THR A 401 2.21 0.16 -24.21
N PRO A 402 1.60 -1.01 -24.50
CA PRO A 402 2.29 -2.29 -24.42
C PRO A 402 3.56 -2.35 -25.27
N GLY A 403 4.64 -2.92 -24.72
CA GLY A 403 5.87 -3.21 -25.44
C GLY A 403 6.69 -1.98 -25.87
N ASN A 404 6.36 -0.77 -25.37
CA ASN A 404 7.12 0.43 -25.67
C ASN A 404 7.41 1.27 -24.42
N ASN A 405 8.61 1.08 -23.86
CA ASN A 405 9.12 1.80 -22.69
C ASN A 405 9.44 3.29 -22.98
N LYS A 406 9.09 3.81 -24.17
CA LYS A 406 9.35 5.19 -24.62
C LYS A 406 8.08 5.94 -25.05
N ARG A 407 6.89 5.41 -24.74
CA ARG A 407 5.60 6.04 -25.05
C ARG A 407 4.91 6.52 -23.77
N PRO A 408 4.05 7.56 -23.86
CA PRO A 408 3.47 8.19 -22.68
C PRO A 408 2.58 7.19 -21.95
N SER A 409 2.90 6.98 -20.68
CA SER A 409 1.96 6.49 -19.68
C SER A 409 1.23 7.65 -19.03
N SER A 410 0.03 7.38 -18.52
CA SER A 410 -0.86 8.38 -17.93
C SER A 410 -1.60 7.82 -16.72
N ALA A 411 -2.05 8.70 -15.85
CA ALA A 411 -2.97 8.37 -14.77
C ALA A 411 -4.42 8.57 -15.22
N THR A 412 -5.32 7.69 -14.79
CA THR A 412 -6.77 7.83 -14.97
C THR A 412 -7.45 7.71 -13.61
N LEU A 413 -8.27 8.72 -13.27
CA LEU A 413 -9.08 8.73 -12.07
C LEU A 413 -10.46 8.10 -12.36
N LEU A 414 -10.86 7.17 -11.52
CA LEU A 414 -12.10 6.42 -11.60
C LEU A 414 -12.90 6.66 -10.32
N GLN A 415 -14.01 7.38 -10.42
CA GLN A 415 -14.87 7.64 -9.28
C GLN A 415 -15.79 6.45 -8.99
N SER A 416 -16.05 6.18 -7.72
CA SER A 416 -16.95 5.15 -7.24
C SER A 416 -18.40 5.53 -7.50
N VAL A 417 -19.17 4.66 -8.14
CA VAL A 417 -20.60 4.86 -8.45
C VAL A 417 -21.41 3.62 -8.12
N LEU A 418 -22.68 3.78 -7.75
CA LEU A 418 -23.55 2.61 -7.57
C LEU A 418 -23.67 1.81 -8.87
N CYS A 419 -23.65 0.48 -8.74
CA CYS A 419 -24.02 -0.41 -9.83
C CYS A 419 -25.48 -0.14 -10.25
N ALA A 420 -25.65 0.39 -11.46
CA ALA A 420 -26.97 0.69 -12.01
C ALA A 420 -27.37 -0.33 -13.08
N ASN A 421 -26.46 -0.65 -14.01
CA ASN A 421 -26.77 -1.38 -15.24
C ASN A 421 -25.74 -2.48 -15.52
N SER A 422 -26.11 -3.46 -16.36
CA SER A 422 -25.18 -4.52 -16.80
C SER A 422 -24.03 -4.02 -17.67
N ASP A 423 -24.20 -2.87 -18.33
CA ASP A 423 -23.19 -2.29 -19.21
C ASP A 423 -21.97 -1.75 -18.44
N ASP A 424 -22.11 -1.53 -17.12
CA ASP A 424 -21.04 -1.08 -16.21
C ASP A 424 -20.24 -2.23 -15.59
N GLY A 425 -20.42 -3.45 -16.11
CA GLY A 425 -19.78 -4.66 -15.57
C GLY A 425 -20.43 -5.21 -14.29
N CYS A 426 -21.62 -4.70 -13.94
CA CYS A 426 -22.38 -5.13 -12.77
C CYS A 426 -23.37 -6.24 -13.12
N LEU A 427 -23.30 -7.36 -12.41
CA LEU A 427 -24.30 -8.42 -12.54
C LEU A 427 -25.59 -8.04 -11.78
N PRO A 428 -26.75 -8.64 -12.11
CA PRO A 428 -28.01 -8.38 -11.39
C PRO A 428 -27.92 -8.58 -9.88
N SER A 429 -27.10 -9.53 -9.44
CA SER A 429 -26.77 -9.81 -8.04
C SER A 429 -26.00 -8.66 -7.38
N ALA A 430 -25.00 -8.08 -8.05
CA ALA A 430 -24.26 -6.91 -7.57
C ALA A 430 -25.19 -5.68 -7.45
N ILE A 431 -26.07 -5.47 -8.43
CA ILE A 431 -27.09 -4.41 -8.38
C ILE A 431 -28.06 -4.64 -7.22
N ALA A 432 -28.54 -5.87 -7.02
CA ALA A 432 -29.43 -6.22 -5.92
C ALA A 432 -28.78 -6.02 -4.53
N ALA A 433 -27.48 -6.29 -4.44
CA ALA A 433 -26.67 -6.06 -3.25
C ALA A 433 -26.22 -4.59 -3.09
N LYS A 434 -26.57 -3.70 -4.03
CA LYS A 434 -26.16 -2.27 -4.04
C LYS A 434 -24.64 -2.05 -4.04
N ARG A 435 -23.90 -2.98 -4.65
CA ARG A 435 -22.45 -2.86 -4.82
C ARG A 435 -22.09 -1.68 -5.72
N ARG A 436 -20.80 -1.33 -5.74
CA ARG A 436 -20.27 -0.18 -6.48
C ARG A 436 -19.38 -0.62 -7.64
N SER A 437 -19.42 0.16 -8.70
CA SER A 437 -18.52 0.09 -9.85
C SER A 437 -17.88 1.46 -10.02
N PHE A 438 -17.33 1.74 -11.20
CA PHE A 438 -16.57 2.96 -11.42
C PHE A 438 -17.02 3.72 -12.66
N ALA A 439 -16.83 5.03 -12.64
CA ALA A 439 -16.97 5.90 -13.80
C ALA A 439 -15.68 6.70 -14.00
N LYS A 440 -15.26 6.90 -15.24
CA LYS A 440 -14.10 7.74 -15.53
C LYS A 440 -14.40 9.19 -15.18
N VAL A 441 -13.54 9.82 -14.38
CA VAL A 441 -13.58 11.27 -14.18
C VAL A 441 -13.00 11.95 -15.41
N THR A 442 -13.78 12.85 -16.01
CA THR A 442 -13.39 13.59 -17.23
C THR A 442 -13.46 15.10 -17.02
N GLU A 443 -14.51 15.58 -16.35
CA GLU A 443 -14.64 16.98 -15.97
C GLU A 443 -13.60 17.35 -14.90
N GLY A 444 -12.79 18.38 -15.16
CA GLY A 444 -11.76 18.85 -14.24
C GLY A 444 -10.51 17.95 -14.13
N ALA A 445 -10.42 16.86 -14.89
CA ALA A 445 -9.29 15.92 -14.88
C ALA A 445 -8.17 16.27 -15.88
N ASP A 446 -8.16 17.50 -16.42
CA ASP A 446 -7.20 17.94 -17.44
C ASP A 446 -5.75 17.80 -16.98
N ALA A 447 -5.47 18.03 -15.69
CA ALA A 447 -4.13 17.88 -15.12
C ALA A 447 -3.61 16.43 -15.23
N LEU A 448 -4.47 15.44 -14.99
CA LEU A 448 -4.12 14.02 -15.13
C LEU A 448 -3.96 13.62 -16.59
N ALA A 449 -4.78 14.17 -17.49
CA ALA A 449 -4.69 13.90 -18.93
C ALA A 449 -3.41 14.50 -19.57
N GLN A 450 -2.84 15.54 -18.96
CA GLN A 450 -1.59 16.16 -19.42
C GLN A 450 -0.35 15.48 -18.86
N ALA A 451 -0.47 14.71 -17.77
CA ALA A 451 0.64 13.95 -17.21
C ALA A 451 1.12 12.88 -18.22
N GLN A 452 2.41 12.88 -18.51
CA GLN A 452 3.07 11.93 -19.40
C GLN A 452 4.16 11.18 -18.65
N ASP A 453 4.47 9.98 -19.14
CA ASP A 453 5.49 9.11 -18.56
C ASP A 453 5.25 8.80 -17.06
N VAL A 454 3.98 8.74 -16.66
CA VAL A 454 3.56 8.39 -15.30
C VAL A 454 3.96 6.95 -14.98
N ARG A 455 4.78 6.76 -13.94
CA ARG A 455 5.26 5.43 -13.49
C ARG A 455 4.46 4.90 -12.30
N ALA A 456 3.97 5.80 -11.45
CA ALA A 456 3.13 5.55 -10.31
C ALA A 456 2.23 6.77 -10.06
N ALA A 457 1.14 6.59 -9.34
CA ALA A 457 0.24 7.66 -8.96
C ALA A 457 -0.43 7.29 -7.63
N ALA A 458 -0.51 8.23 -6.69
CA ALA A 458 -1.09 8.03 -5.37
C ALA A 458 -1.97 9.21 -4.97
N PHE A 459 -2.91 8.97 -4.06
CA PHE A 459 -3.60 10.03 -3.34
C PHE A 459 -2.76 10.44 -2.13
N LEU A 460 -2.69 11.74 -1.87
CA LEU A 460 -2.01 12.30 -0.72
C LEU A 460 -2.83 13.49 -0.22
N ASP A 461 -3.21 13.45 1.05
CA ASP A 461 -3.72 14.63 1.73
C ASP A 461 -2.55 15.49 2.19
N LEU A 462 -2.57 16.77 1.82
CA LEU A 462 -1.51 17.74 2.13
C LEU A 462 -1.94 18.76 3.19
N ASP A 463 -3.22 18.74 3.59
CA ASP A 463 -3.85 19.75 4.43
C ASP A 463 -4.82 19.05 5.42
N GLU A 464 -4.26 18.27 6.36
CA GLU A 464 -5.01 17.76 7.51
C GLU A 464 -5.33 18.92 8.48
N ASP A 465 -6.44 19.61 8.23
CA ASP A 465 -7.04 20.61 9.16
C ASP A 465 -7.85 19.96 10.29
#